data_AF-A0A9W5PS73-F1
#
_entry.id   AF-A0A9W5PS73-F1
#
_cell.length_a   1.000
_cell.length_b   1.000
_cell.length_c   1.000
_cell.angle_alpha   90.00
_cell.angle_beta   90.00
_cell.angle_gamma   90.00
#
_symmetry.space_group_name_H-M   'P 1'
#
loop_
_entity.id
_entity.type
_entity.pdbx_description
1 polymer ?
#
loop_
_entity_poly.entity_id
_entity_poly.type
_entity_poly.pdbx_seq_one_letter_code
_entity_poly.pdbx_strand_id
1 'polypeptide(L)'
;MRAILLGLLSSAFFSATFIINRAMNVSGTSWAWTASFRFLFALPILFLIVLFRKNFRGLWEELKKHPLAWIGWGSVAGIGFYSLLSFAAVFSPAWLVAGTWQVTILAGLLLSPLFFVKIETKSGTKLVRGKIPLRSLYVALFILLGVICMQATAAGHITMTQFISGFLPVVLAAFLYPFGNRKMMELVGGRLDSKVRTQRLA
;
A
#
# COMPACT_ATOMS: atom_id res chain seq x y z
N MET A 1 -7.24 -4.90 22.58
CA MET A 1 -6.77 -6.23 22.12
C MET A 1 -7.23 -6.59 20.70
N ARG A 2 -8.52 -6.45 20.33
CA ARG A 2 -9.03 -6.77 18.97
C ARG A 2 -8.21 -6.13 17.82
N ALA A 3 -7.83 -4.86 17.95
CA ALA A 3 -7.01 -4.18 16.93
C ALA A 3 -5.60 -4.77 16.77
N ILE A 4 -4.99 -5.25 17.86
CA ILE A 4 -3.67 -5.90 17.85
C ILE A 4 -3.79 -7.26 17.13
N LEU A 5 -4.82 -8.04 17.46
CA LEU A 5 -5.07 -9.33 16.81
C LEU A 5 -5.33 -9.18 15.31
N LEU A 6 -6.16 -8.21 14.91
CA LEU A 6 -6.41 -7.90 13.50
C LEU A 6 -5.15 -7.44 12.78
N GLY A 7 -4.31 -6.63 13.44
CA GLY A 7 -3.00 -6.22 12.91
C GLY A 7 -2.05 -7.41 12.71
N LEU A 8 -1.99 -8.32 13.69
CA LEU A 8 -1.16 -9.52 13.62
C LEU A 8 -1.63 -10.47 12.50
N LEU A 9 -2.93 -10.72 12.41
CA LEU A 9 -3.53 -11.53 11.33
C LEU A 9 -3.25 -10.90 9.96
N SER A 10 -3.45 -9.58 9.83
CA SER A 10 -3.15 -8.86 8.60
C SER A 10 -1.67 -9.00 8.20
N SER A 11 -0.75 -8.83 9.16
CA SER A 11 0.69 -9.01 8.94
C SER A 11 1.03 -10.45 8.51
N ALA A 12 0.40 -11.45 9.13
CA ALA A 12 0.61 -12.86 8.78
C ALA A 12 0.16 -13.17 7.35
N PHE A 13 -1.06 -12.76 6.95
CA PHE A 13 -1.55 -12.93 5.58
C PHE A 13 -0.73 -12.14 4.56
N PHE A 14 -0.27 -10.94 4.94
CA PHE A 14 0.59 -10.11 4.12
C PHE A 14 1.94 -10.79 3.85
N SER A 15 2.58 -11.33 4.89
CA SER A 15 3.83 -12.08 4.76
C SER A 15 3.65 -13.37 3.95
N ALA A 16 2.60 -14.14 4.23
CA ALA A 16 2.28 -15.38 3.50
C ALA A 16 2.10 -15.14 1.98
N THR A 17 1.64 -13.95 1.59
CA THR A 17 1.48 -13.59 0.17
C THR A 17 2.81 -13.65 -0.59
N PHE A 18 3.92 -13.22 0.01
CA PHE A 18 5.22 -13.28 -0.67
C PHE A 18 5.72 -14.71 -0.87
N ILE A 19 5.45 -15.58 0.11
CA ILE A 19 5.78 -17.01 0.04
C ILE A 19 4.93 -17.68 -1.06
N ILE A 20 3.63 -17.42 -1.07
CA ILE A 20 2.70 -17.98 -2.08
C ILE A 20 3.06 -17.45 -3.48
N ASN A 21 3.37 -16.16 -3.63
CA ASN A 21 3.81 -15.60 -4.91
C ASN A 21 5.08 -16.29 -5.42
N ARG A 22 6.03 -16.58 -4.53
CA ARG A 22 7.24 -17.32 -4.91
C ARG A 22 6.91 -18.76 -5.30
N ALA A 23 6.06 -19.45 -4.54
CA ALA A 23 5.66 -20.83 -4.82
C ALA A 23 4.98 -20.95 -6.21
N MET A 24 4.04 -20.04 -6.52
CA MET A 24 3.38 -20.00 -7.84
C MET A 24 4.33 -19.68 -8.98
N ASN A 25 5.35 -18.86 -8.75
CA ASN A 25 6.36 -18.60 -9.78
C ASN A 25 7.25 -19.82 -10.03
N VAL A 26 7.64 -20.56 -8.97
CA VAL A 26 8.44 -21.79 -9.11
C VAL A 26 7.68 -22.88 -9.85
N SER A 27 6.34 -22.91 -9.76
CA SER A 27 5.50 -23.82 -10.55
C SER A 27 5.32 -23.40 -12.02
N GLY A 28 6.00 -22.35 -12.49
CA GLY A 28 5.98 -21.89 -13.89
C GLY A 28 4.80 -20.99 -14.26
N THR A 29 4.00 -20.53 -13.28
CA THR A 29 2.86 -19.65 -13.54
C THR A 29 3.36 -18.25 -13.91
N SER A 30 2.86 -17.70 -15.02
CA SER A 30 3.24 -16.34 -15.42
C SER A 30 2.83 -15.30 -14.35
N TRP A 31 3.79 -14.42 -14.05
CA TRP A 31 3.62 -13.36 -13.06
C TRP A 31 2.46 -12.40 -13.38
N ALA A 32 2.19 -12.18 -14.68
CA ALA A 32 1.11 -11.30 -15.14
C ALA A 32 -0.27 -11.91 -14.87
N TRP A 33 -0.39 -13.23 -15.01
CA TRP A 33 -1.61 -13.97 -14.66
C TRP A 33 -1.84 -13.96 -13.15
N THR A 34 -0.79 -14.23 -12.37
CA THR A 34 -0.84 -14.13 -10.90
C THR A 34 -1.30 -12.76 -10.43
N ALA A 35 -0.76 -11.68 -11.01
CA ALA A 35 -1.16 -10.31 -10.71
C ALA A 35 -2.62 -10.04 -11.04
N SER A 36 -3.02 -10.37 -12.26
CA SER A 36 -4.37 -10.11 -12.77
C SER A 36 -5.45 -10.85 -11.97
N PHE A 37 -5.26 -12.16 -11.72
CA PHE A 37 -6.24 -12.96 -11.00
C PHE A 37 -6.43 -12.49 -9.57
N ARG A 38 -5.36 -12.06 -8.89
CA ARG A 38 -5.50 -11.59 -7.50
C ARG A 38 -6.38 -10.35 -7.39
N PHE A 39 -6.25 -9.39 -8.31
CA PHE A 39 -7.18 -8.25 -8.34
C PHE A 39 -8.58 -8.68 -8.71
N LEU A 40 -8.71 -9.54 -9.72
CA LEU A 40 -10.00 -10.02 -10.17
C LEU A 40 -10.77 -10.73 -9.04
N PHE A 41 -10.10 -11.52 -8.21
CA PHE A 41 -10.68 -12.17 -7.03
C PHE A 41 -10.88 -11.23 -5.83
N ALA A 42 -10.07 -10.18 -5.69
CA ALA A 42 -10.25 -9.18 -4.64
C ALA A 42 -11.48 -8.29 -4.89
N LEU A 43 -11.80 -7.98 -6.16
CA LEU A 43 -12.94 -7.13 -6.54
C LEU A 43 -14.30 -7.60 -5.99
N PRO A 44 -14.73 -8.88 -6.15
CA PRO A 44 -16.01 -9.34 -5.62
C PRO A 44 -16.04 -9.31 -4.08
N ILE A 45 -14.92 -9.60 -3.41
CA ILE A 45 -14.82 -9.52 -1.95
C ILE A 45 -14.99 -8.07 -1.49
N LEU A 46 -14.30 -7.12 -2.14
CA LEU A 46 -14.44 -5.69 -1.85
C LEU A 46 -15.86 -5.20 -2.12
N PHE A 47 -16.48 -5.66 -3.22
CA PHE A 47 -17.86 -5.32 -3.57
C PHE A 47 -18.86 -5.80 -2.50
N LEU A 48 -18.71 -7.05 -2.03
CA LEU A 48 -19.52 -7.58 -0.93
C LEU A 48 -19.33 -6.76 0.36
N ILE A 49 -18.10 -6.37 0.71
CA ILE A 49 -17.84 -5.53 1.88
C ILE A 49 -18.57 -4.18 1.76
N VAL A 50 -18.53 -3.54 0.59
CA VAL A 50 -19.22 -2.26 0.36
C VAL A 50 -20.75 -2.42 0.48
N LEU A 51 -21.31 -3.51 -0.03
CA LEU A 51 -22.72 -3.86 0.12
C LEU A 51 -23.10 -4.01 1.60
N PHE A 52 -22.34 -4.79 2.38
CA PHE A 52 -22.59 -4.98 3.81
C PHE A 52 -22.46 -3.68 4.61
N ARG A 53 -21.57 -2.76 4.21
CA ARG A 53 -21.41 -1.44 4.84
C ARG A 53 -22.49 -0.43 4.44
N LYS A 54 -23.44 -0.79 3.57
CA LYS A 54 -24.53 0.08 3.04
C LYS A 54 -24.05 1.40 2.41
N ASN A 55 -22.79 1.49 2.03
CA ASN A 55 -22.18 2.72 1.48
C ASN A 55 -22.13 2.71 -0.06
N PHE A 56 -22.89 1.83 -0.70
CA PHE A 56 -22.87 1.63 -2.15
C PHE A 56 -23.32 2.88 -2.91
N ARG A 57 -24.39 3.54 -2.45
CA ARG A 57 -24.94 4.73 -3.11
C ARG A 57 -23.94 5.88 -3.13
N GLY A 58 -23.26 6.14 -2.00
CA GLY A 58 -22.21 7.15 -1.91
C GLY A 58 -20.99 6.82 -2.77
N LEU A 59 -20.56 5.56 -2.80
CA LEU A 59 -19.49 5.11 -3.69
C LEU A 59 -19.85 5.33 -5.17
N TRP A 60 -21.06 4.96 -5.56
CA TRP A 60 -21.53 5.07 -6.94
C TRP A 60 -21.64 6.52 -7.41
N GLU A 61 -22.12 7.42 -6.54
CA GLU A 61 -22.18 8.85 -6.82
C GLU A 61 -20.79 9.47 -7.00
N GLU A 62 -19.82 9.12 -6.16
CA GLU A 62 -18.44 9.62 -6.30
C GLU A 62 -17.72 9.01 -7.52
N LEU A 63 -17.98 7.74 -7.84
CA LEU A 63 -17.39 7.08 -9.01
C LEU A 63 -17.88 7.72 -10.31
N LYS A 64 -19.14 8.15 -10.37
CA LYS A 64 -19.72 8.89 -11.51
C LYS A 64 -19.16 10.30 -11.67
N LYS A 65 -18.78 10.98 -10.58
CA LYS A 65 -18.25 12.36 -10.64
C LYS A 65 -16.87 12.42 -11.29
N HIS A 66 -16.01 11.44 -11.02
CA HIS A 66 -14.62 11.42 -11.50
C HIS A 66 -14.16 10.02 -11.96
N PRO A 67 -14.79 9.42 -12.99
CA PRO A 67 -14.53 8.04 -13.39
C PRO A 67 -13.08 7.82 -13.85
N LEU A 68 -12.53 8.72 -14.66
CA LEU A 68 -11.16 8.62 -15.15
C LEU A 68 -10.11 8.73 -14.04
N ALA A 69 -10.37 9.58 -13.04
CA ALA A 69 -9.47 9.73 -11.90
C ALA A 69 -9.52 8.50 -10.99
N TRP A 70 -10.71 7.91 -10.79
CA TRP A 70 -10.87 6.65 -10.07
C TRP A 70 -10.15 5.49 -10.75
N ILE A 71 -10.31 5.35 -12.07
CA ILE A 71 -9.64 4.29 -12.84
C ILE A 71 -8.13 4.54 -12.83
N GLY A 72 -7.67 5.76 -13.08
CA GLY A 72 -6.24 6.10 -13.13
C GLY A 72 -5.55 5.87 -11.80
N TRP A 73 -5.98 6.55 -10.74
CA TRP A 73 -5.34 6.42 -9.43
C TRP A 73 -5.62 5.08 -8.75
N GLY A 74 -6.79 4.47 -8.98
CA GLY A 74 -7.09 3.11 -8.54
C GLY A 74 -6.20 2.08 -9.24
N SER A 75 -5.91 2.24 -10.53
CA SER A 75 -4.96 1.39 -11.25
C SER A 75 -3.53 1.59 -10.73
N VAL A 76 -3.10 2.82 -10.46
CA VAL A 76 -1.78 3.09 -9.86
C VAL A 76 -1.66 2.46 -8.46
N ALA A 77 -2.67 2.67 -7.61
CA ALA A 77 -2.72 2.20 -6.24
C ALA A 77 -3.00 0.70 -6.10
N GLY A 78 -3.49 0.06 -7.16
CA GLY A 78 -3.85 -1.35 -7.23
C GLY A 78 -2.89 -2.10 -8.16
N ILE A 79 -3.23 -2.12 -9.44
CA ILE A 79 -2.55 -2.87 -10.48
C ILE A 79 -1.05 -2.50 -10.56
N GLY A 80 -0.73 -1.20 -10.54
CA GLY A 80 0.64 -0.69 -10.75
C GLY A 80 1.64 -1.23 -9.73
N PHE A 81 1.39 -1.02 -8.43
CA PHE A 81 2.32 -1.48 -7.40
C PHE A 81 2.41 -3.02 -7.37
N TYR A 82 1.31 -3.72 -7.58
CA TYR A 82 1.28 -5.17 -7.42
C TYR A 82 1.87 -5.89 -8.63
N SER A 83 1.75 -5.34 -9.83
CA SER A 83 2.47 -5.81 -11.01
C SER A 83 3.98 -5.74 -10.79
N LEU A 84 4.49 -4.64 -10.21
CA LEU A 84 5.90 -4.51 -9.86
C LEU A 84 6.32 -5.51 -8.76
N LEU A 85 5.48 -5.73 -7.75
CA LEU A 85 5.74 -6.76 -6.73
C LEU A 85 5.77 -8.18 -7.32
N SER A 86 4.85 -8.49 -8.22
CA SER A 86 4.75 -9.79 -8.86
C SER A 86 5.93 -10.04 -9.80
N PHE A 87 6.32 -9.01 -10.57
CA PHE A 87 7.54 -9.03 -11.37
C PHE A 87 8.78 -9.26 -10.51
N ALA A 88 8.93 -8.52 -9.40
CA ALA A 88 10.07 -8.68 -8.49
C ALA A 88 10.17 -10.07 -7.87
N ALA A 89 9.03 -10.72 -7.58
CA ALA A 89 8.99 -12.07 -7.01
C ALA A 89 9.52 -13.17 -7.95
N VAL A 90 9.57 -12.89 -9.26
CA VAL A 90 10.18 -13.79 -10.25
C VAL A 90 11.70 -13.84 -10.05
N PHE A 91 12.31 -12.67 -9.96
CA PHE A 91 13.77 -12.53 -9.94
C PHE A 91 14.37 -12.67 -8.55
N SER A 92 13.62 -12.30 -7.50
CA SER A 92 14.15 -12.19 -6.14
C SER A 92 13.45 -13.09 -5.12
N PRO A 93 14.18 -13.53 -4.08
CA PRO A 93 13.61 -14.36 -3.04
C PRO A 93 12.59 -13.58 -2.19
N ALA A 94 11.64 -14.31 -1.60
CA ALA A 94 10.53 -13.72 -0.84
C ALA A 94 11.00 -12.81 0.31
N TRP A 95 12.11 -13.16 0.97
CA TRP A 95 12.68 -12.36 2.06
C TRP A 95 13.19 -11.00 1.58
N LEU A 96 13.79 -10.93 0.38
CA LEU A 96 14.32 -9.70 -0.21
C LEU A 96 13.16 -8.77 -0.58
N VAL A 97 12.11 -9.32 -1.20
CA VAL A 97 10.89 -8.58 -1.56
C VAL A 97 10.16 -8.07 -0.32
N ALA A 98 9.94 -8.92 0.69
CA ALA A 98 9.22 -8.57 1.91
C ALA A 98 9.98 -7.55 2.77
N GLY A 99 11.31 -7.67 2.86
CA GLY A 99 12.17 -6.69 3.53
C GLY A 99 12.13 -5.34 2.83
N THR A 100 12.37 -5.33 1.51
CA THR A 100 12.34 -4.10 0.70
C THR A 100 10.97 -3.41 0.75
N TRP A 101 9.89 -4.18 0.84
CA TRP A 101 8.54 -3.62 0.96
C TRP A 101 8.33 -2.72 2.20
N GLN A 102 9.11 -2.90 3.27
CA GLN A 102 9.03 -2.05 4.46
C GLN A 102 9.37 -0.57 4.16
N VAL A 103 10.06 -0.30 3.04
CA VAL A 103 10.26 1.07 2.51
C VAL A 103 8.93 1.80 2.31
N THR A 104 7.81 1.09 2.13
CA THR A 104 6.48 1.71 1.97
C THR A 104 6.07 2.53 3.21
N ILE A 105 6.54 2.15 4.41
CA ILE A 105 6.28 2.90 5.65
C ILE A 105 6.93 4.29 5.52
N LEU A 106 8.21 4.33 5.14
CA LEU A 106 8.94 5.58 4.94
C LEU A 106 8.37 6.38 3.77
N ALA A 107 8.08 5.73 2.64
CA ALA A 107 7.47 6.38 1.47
C ALA A 107 6.14 7.06 1.82
N GLY A 108 5.28 6.38 2.58
CA GLY A 108 4.03 6.97 3.08
C GLY A 108 4.28 8.22 3.93
N LEU A 109 5.28 8.20 4.82
CA LEU A 109 5.62 9.35 5.65
C LEU A 109 6.19 10.51 4.83
N LEU A 110 7.15 10.25 3.95
CA LEU A 110 7.80 11.23 3.10
C LEU A 110 6.86 11.87 2.08
N LEU A 111 5.85 11.13 1.62
CA LEU A 111 4.82 11.68 0.73
C LEU A 111 3.85 12.63 1.44
N SER A 112 3.83 12.71 2.77
CA SER A 112 2.84 13.50 3.53
C SER A 112 2.80 15.00 3.20
N PRO A 113 3.93 15.67 2.96
CA PRO A 113 3.96 17.07 2.52
C PRO A 113 3.40 17.34 1.13
N LEU A 114 3.32 16.31 0.28
CA LEU A 114 2.79 16.44 -1.07
C LEU A 114 1.26 16.54 -1.08
N PHE A 115 0.59 16.17 0.00
CA PHE A 115 -0.87 16.13 0.10
C PHE A 115 -1.40 17.20 1.04
N PHE A 116 -2.58 17.72 0.71
CA PHE A 116 -3.32 18.65 1.57
C PHE A 116 -4.17 17.89 2.59
N VAL A 117 -4.14 18.37 3.83
CA VAL A 117 -4.96 17.90 4.94
C VAL A 117 -5.96 18.99 5.27
N LYS A 118 -7.25 18.62 5.36
CA LYS A 118 -8.31 19.50 5.86
C LYS A 118 -8.19 19.58 7.38
N ILE A 119 -7.96 20.78 7.92
CA ILE A 119 -7.96 21.03 9.36
C ILE A 119 -9.14 21.93 9.66
N GLU A 120 -10.04 21.46 10.53
CA GLU A 120 -11.16 22.26 11.02
C GLU A 120 -10.61 23.29 12.02
N THR A 121 -10.71 24.57 11.68
CA THR A 121 -10.34 25.69 12.55
C THR A 121 -11.62 26.41 12.97
N LYS A 122 -11.59 27.14 14.09
CA LYS A 122 -12.74 27.95 14.59
C LYS A 122 -13.30 28.94 13.56
N SER A 123 -12.58 29.23 12.48
CA SER A 123 -12.95 30.16 11.40
C SER A 123 -13.31 29.46 10.07
N GLY A 124 -13.47 28.12 10.06
CA GLY A 124 -13.79 27.32 8.88
C GLY A 124 -12.77 26.21 8.58
N THR A 125 -13.04 25.41 7.55
CA THR A 125 -12.14 24.34 7.10
C THR A 125 -10.98 24.92 6.31
N LYS A 126 -9.74 24.78 6.79
CA LYS A 126 -8.54 25.24 6.07
C LYS A 126 -7.77 24.04 5.49
N LEU A 127 -7.39 24.14 4.22
CA LEU A 127 -6.49 23.19 3.57
C LEU A 127 -5.05 23.56 3.92
N VAL A 128 -4.33 22.64 4.54
CA VAL A 128 -2.94 22.86 4.97
C VAL A 128 -2.11 21.68 4.50
N ARG A 129 -0.89 21.91 4.01
CA ARG A 129 -0.01 20.81 3.59
C ARG A 129 0.27 19.89 4.79
N GLY A 130 0.23 18.59 4.54
CA GLY A 130 0.59 17.60 5.55
C GLY A 130 2.01 17.84 6.04
N LYS A 131 2.26 17.66 7.34
CA LYS A 131 3.62 17.70 7.88
C LYS A 131 4.13 16.27 8.03
N ILE A 132 5.44 16.07 7.89
CA ILE A 132 6.06 14.78 8.20
C ILE A 132 5.96 14.58 9.72
N PRO A 133 5.31 13.51 10.19
CA PRO A 133 5.22 13.26 11.63
C PRO A 133 6.55 12.68 12.12
N LEU A 134 7.41 13.55 12.66
CA LEU A 134 8.79 13.20 13.07
C LEU A 134 8.84 12.00 14.03
N ARG A 135 7.91 11.89 14.98
CA ARG A 135 7.84 10.74 15.90
C ARG A 135 7.68 9.41 15.15
N SER A 136 6.78 9.37 14.16
CA SER A 136 6.57 8.17 13.34
C SER A 136 7.74 7.93 12.38
N LEU A 137 8.43 8.99 11.94
CA LEU A 137 9.63 8.88 11.12
C LEU A 137 10.75 8.14 11.86
N TYR A 138 11.02 8.48 13.14
CA TYR A 138 12.04 7.77 13.92
C TYR A 138 11.73 6.29 14.08
N VAL A 139 10.46 5.93 14.35
CA VAL A 139 10.05 4.52 14.43
C VAL A 139 10.23 3.81 13.08
N ALA A 140 9.85 4.46 11.98
CA ALA A 140 10.04 3.90 10.63
C ALA A 140 11.51 3.69 10.29
N LEU A 141 12.39 4.64 10.65
CA LEU A 141 13.84 4.51 10.47
C LEU A 141 14.39 3.36 11.30
N PHE A 142 13.94 3.18 12.54
CA PHE A 142 14.34 2.05 13.38
C PHE A 142 13.95 0.70 12.77
N ILE A 143 12.72 0.57 12.24
CA ILE A 143 12.28 -0.63 11.52
C ILE A 143 13.15 -0.88 10.28
N LEU A 144 13.43 0.16 9.50
CA LEU A 144 14.26 0.05 8.30
C LEU A 144 15.71 -0.32 8.63
N LEU A 145 16.27 0.15 9.74
CA LEU A 145 17.58 -0.28 10.20
C LEU A 145 17.61 -1.79 10.45
N GLY A 146 16.59 -2.33 11.13
CA GLY A 146 16.47 -3.78 11.33
C GLY A 146 16.39 -4.56 10.01
N VAL A 147 15.63 -4.04 9.03
CA VAL A 147 15.54 -4.61 7.68
C VAL A 147 16.88 -4.54 6.95
N ILE A 148 17.61 -3.44 7.05
CA ILE A 148 18.95 -3.29 6.45
C ILE A 148 19.92 -4.29 7.08
N CYS A 149 19.93 -4.44 8.41
CA CYS A 149 20.75 -5.43 9.09
C CYS A 149 20.42 -6.86 8.63
N MET A 150 19.13 -7.21 8.55
CA MET A 150 18.67 -8.51 8.06
C MET A 150 19.07 -8.75 6.60
N GLN A 151 19.04 -7.72 5.75
CA GLN A 151 19.44 -7.85 4.35
C GLN A 151 20.96 -7.90 4.20
N ALA A 152 21.72 -7.17 5.02
CA ALA A 152 23.18 -7.15 4.99
C ALA A 152 23.78 -8.52 5.32
N THR A 153 23.19 -9.26 6.26
CA THR A 153 23.62 -10.64 6.56
C THR A 153 23.35 -11.60 5.40
N ALA A 154 22.34 -11.33 4.56
CA ALA A 154 22.00 -12.12 3.39
C ALA A 154 22.59 -11.57 2.07
N ALA A 155 23.23 -10.39 2.11
CA ALA A 155 23.64 -9.63 0.92
C ALA A 155 24.76 -10.32 0.12
N GLY A 156 25.59 -11.13 0.76
CA GLY A 156 26.66 -11.90 0.11
C GLY A 156 26.15 -12.90 -0.96
N HIS A 157 24.85 -13.18 -0.98
CA HIS A 157 24.22 -14.10 -1.94
C HIS A 157 23.33 -13.41 -2.99
N ILE A 158 23.30 -12.07 -3.03
CA ILE A 158 22.45 -11.32 -3.96
C ILE A 158 23.20 -11.06 -5.28
N THR A 159 22.62 -11.50 -6.40
CA THR A 159 23.12 -11.20 -7.75
C THR A 159 22.69 -9.80 -8.23
N MET A 160 23.42 -9.23 -9.20
CA MET A 160 23.04 -7.94 -9.82
C MET A 160 21.62 -7.97 -10.40
N THR A 161 21.21 -9.10 -11.00
CA THR A 161 19.85 -9.29 -11.54
C THR A 161 18.78 -9.22 -10.46
N GLN A 162 19.01 -9.82 -9.28
CA GLN A 162 18.10 -9.75 -8.14
C GLN A 162 17.96 -8.32 -7.58
N PHE A 163 19.05 -7.56 -7.62
CA PHE A 163 19.03 -6.16 -7.22
C PHE A 163 18.23 -5.31 -8.21
N ILE A 164 18.58 -5.34 -9.50
CA ILE A 164 17.95 -4.49 -10.52
C ILE A 164 16.49 -4.89 -10.77
N SER A 165 16.21 -6.19 -10.91
CA SER A 165 14.89 -6.69 -11.30
C SER A 165 14.00 -7.08 -10.12
N GLY A 166 14.53 -7.06 -8.90
CA GLY A 166 13.78 -7.32 -7.68
C GLY A 166 13.69 -6.11 -6.76
N PHE A 167 14.84 -5.63 -6.25
CA PHE A 167 14.86 -4.54 -5.28
C PHE A 167 14.29 -3.24 -5.84
N LEU A 168 14.75 -2.78 -7.02
CA LEU A 168 14.31 -1.50 -7.59
C LEU A 168 12.79 -1.45 -7.89
N PRO A 169 12.17 -2.48 -8.54
CA PRO A 169 10.73 -2.52 -8.72
C PRO A 169 9.94 -2.48 -7.41
N VAL A 170 10.44 -3.14 -6.36
CA VAL A 170 9.76 -3.12 -5.04
C VAL A 170 9.83 -1.73 -4.42
N VAL A 171 10.96 -1.03 -4.53
CA VAL A 171 11.07 0.36 -4.07
C VAL A 171 10.08 1.24 -4.84
N LEU A 172 9.99 1.13 -6.16
CA LEU A 172 9.00 1.88 -6.95
C LEU A 172 7.57 1.57 -6.51
N ALA A 173 7.25 0.29 -6.33
CA ALA A 173 5.94 -0.15 -5.84
C ALA A 173 5.62 0.43 -4.46
N ALA A 174 6.62 0.50 -3.58
CA ALA A 174 6.49 1.04 -2.23
C ALA A 174 6.13 2.54 -2.21
N PHE A 175 6.44 3.31 -3.26
CA PHE A 175 5.98 4.69 -3.42
C PHE A 175 4.64 4.79 -4.14
N LEU A 176 4.40 3.97 -5.18
CA LEU A 176 3.14 4.00 -5.93
C LEU A 176 1.93 3.67 -5.07
N TYR A 177 2.06 2.70 -4.16
CA TYR A 177 0.97 2.29 -3.27
C TYR A 177 0.45 3.44 -2.38
N PRO A 178 1.26 4.08 -1.51
CA PRO A 178 0.78 5.20 -0.70
C PRO A 178 0.44 6.43 -1.53
N PHE A 179 1.10 6.65 -2.66
CA PHE A 179 0.82 7.79 -3.54
C PHE A 179 -0.57 7.71 -4.17
N GLY A 180 -0.89 6.62 -4.86
CA GLY A 180 -2.19 6.42 -5.50
C GLY A 180 -3.33 6.42 -4.48
N ASN A 181 -3.14 5.75 -3.34
CA ASN A 181 -4.14 5.74 -2.25
C ASN A 181 -4.42 7.14 -1.70
N ARG A 182 -3.38 7.97 -1.52
CA ARG A 182 -3.57 9.34 -1.03
C ARG A 182 -4.21 10.28 -2.05
N LYS A 183 -3.89 10.13 -3.34
CA LYS A 183 -4.58 10.86 -4.41
C LYS A 183 -6.06 10.51 -4.46
N MET A 184 -6.40 9.24 -4.33
CA MET A 184 -7.79 8.79 -4.21
C MET A 184 -8.50 9.43 -3.00
N MET A 185 -7.86 9.46 -1.84
CA MET A 185 -8.44 10.09 -0.64
C MET A 185 -8.63 11.61 -0.80
N GLU A 186 -7.71 12.30 -1.47
CA GLU A 186 -7.80 13.74 -1.75
C GLU A 186 -8.99 14.07 -2.66
N LEU A 187 -9.19 13.29 -3.73
CA LEU A 187 -10.31 13.44 -4.67
C LEU A 187 -11.68 13.23 -4.01
N VAL A 188 -11.78 12.17 -3.20
CA VAL A 188 -13.02 11.83 -2.47
C VAL A 188 -13.25 12.83 -1.31
N GLY A 189 -12.20 13.50 -0.85
CA GLY A 189 -12.29 14.56 0.16
C GLY A 189 -12.79 14.09 1.53
N GLY A 190 -12.62 12.79 1.85
CA GLY A 190 -13.09 12.16 3.08
C GLY A 190 -14.56 11.72 3.09
N ARG A 191 -15.29 11.89 1.97
CA ARG A 191 -16.74 11.65 1.87
C ARG A 191 -17.16 10.17 1.97
N LEU A 192 -16.27 9.24 1.63
CA LEU A 192 -16.58 7.80 1.63
C LEU A 192 -16.22 7.09 2.95
N ASP A 193 -15.51 7.72 3.89
CA ASP A 193 -15.12 7.08 5.15
C ASP A 193 -15.04 8.09 6.32
N SER A 194 -16.16 8.78 6.58
CA SER A 194 -16.31 9.75 7.68
C SER A 194 -16.71 9.12 9.02
N LYS A 195 -16.22 7.91 9.36
CA LYS A 195 -16.45 7.32 10.71
C LYS A 195 -15.22 6.86 11.47
N VAL A 196 -14.00 6.90 10.91
CA VAL A 196 -12.82 6.32 11.57
C VAL A 196 -11.81 7.37 12.08
N ARG A 197 -11.98 8.67 11.78
CA ARG A 197 -10.94 9.68 12.06
C ARG A 197 -11.20 10.70 13.17
N THR A 198 -12.36 10.67 13.82
CA THR A 198 -12.72 11.66 14.85
C THR A 198 -12.35 11.24 16.29
N GLN A 199 -11.66 10.11 16.50
CA GLN A 199 -11.26 9.65 17.84
C GLN A 199 -9.78 9.88 18.19
N ARG A 200 -9.08 10.82 17.55
CA ARG A 200 -7.69 11.17 17.94
C ARG A 200 -7.50 12.58 18.50
N LEU A 201 -8.59 13.24 18.92
CA LEU A 201 -8.54 14.47 19.69
C LEU A 201 -9.59 14.38 20.80
N ALA A 202 -9.28 13.58 21.82
CA ALA A 202 -9.76 13.74 23.19
C ALA A 202 -8.60 13.39 24.11
#